data_AF-A0A0R3R4N0-F1
#
_entry.id   AF-A0A0R3R4N0-F1
#
_cell.length_a   1.000
_cell.length_b   1.000
_cell.length_c   1.000
_cell.angle_alpha   90.00
_cell.angle_beta   90.00
_cell.angle_gamma   90.00
#
_symmetry.space_group_name_H-M   'P 1'
#
loop_
_entity.id
_entity.type
_entity.pdbx_description
1 polymer ?
#
loop_
_entity_poly.entity_id
_entity_poly.type
_entity_poly.pdbx_seq_one_letter_code
_entity_poly.pdbx_strand_id
1 'polypeptide(L)'
;MTEKSMEIDLPLAPDVIDICQQEYKRMKRDPDLKPNQNILKTQSDKPRPIHSRIQVNEKTEDVPIACDDNPALLMKVPIKYTSDKQQYFSLSDSNK
;
A
#
# COMPACT_ATOMS: atom_id res chain seq x y z
N MET A 1 3.69 -8.86 13.45
CA MET A 1 4.08 -8.39 12.12
C MET A 1 3.55 -9.38 11.09
N THR A 2 2.54 -8.99 10.33
CA THR A 2 1.99 -9.82 9.24
C THR A 2 2.48 -9.22 7.94
N GLU A 3 3.32 -9.96 7.21
CA GLU A 3 3.78 -9.56 5.89
C GLU A 3 2.85 -10.19 4.84
N LYS A 4 2.24 -9.36 3.98
CA LYS A 4 1.45 -9.82 2.85
C LYS A 4 2.18 -9.45 1.57
N SER A 5 2.35 -10.44 0.69
CA SER A 5 2.90 -10.22 -0.65
C SER A 5 1.82 -10.48 -1.70
N MET A 6 1.79 -9.63 -2.73
CA MET A 6 0.89 -9.76 -3.87
C MET A 6 1.68 -9.54 -5.17
N GLU A 7 1.42 -10.38 -6.16
CA GLU A 7 1.91 -10.16 -7.53
C GLU A 7 0.89 -9.36 -8.32
N ILE A 8 1.33 -8.24 -8.90
CA ILE A 8 0.51 -7.43 -9.81
C ILE A 8 1.17 -7.33 -11.18
N ASP A 9 0.34 -7.25 -12.22
CA ASP A 9 0.83 -6.94 -13.57
C ASP A 9 1.27 -5.48 -13.65
N LEU A 10 2.28 -5.21 -14.48
CA LEU A 10 2.68 -3.85 -14.82
C LEU A 10 1.52 -3.15 -15.57
N PRO A 11 1.21 -1.88 -15.25
CA PRO A 11 0.25 -1.12 -16.04
C PRO A 11 0.69 -1.05 -17.50
N LEU A 12 -0.28 -1.15 -18.40
CA LEU A 12 -0.05 -0.95 -19.83
C LEU A 12 0.40 0.49 -20.09
N ALA A 13 1.23 0.66 -21.11
CA ALA A 13 1.62 1.99 -21.57
C ALA A 13 0.37 2.77 -22.07
N PRO A 14 0.33 4.10 -21.90
CA PRO A 14 -0.87 4.89 -22.25
C PRO A 14 -1.31 4.75 -23.71
N ASP A 15 -0.35 4.70 -24.63
CA ASP A 15 -0.58 4.46 -26.07
C ASP A 15 -1.24 3.10 -26.35
N VAL A 16 -0.79 2.05 -25.65
CA VAL A 16 -1.39 0.72 -25.73
C VAL A 16 -2.83 0.74 -25.20
N ILE A 17 -3.09 1.48 -24.11
CA ILE A 17 -4.44 1.66 -23.55
C ILE A 17 -5.35 2.32 -24.59
N ASP A 18 -4.89 3.39 -25.23
CA ASP A 18 -5.65 4.13 -26.24
C ASP A 18 -6.01 3.23 -27.44
N ILE A 19 -5.05 2.45 -27.92
CA ILE A 19 -5.26 1.47 -28.99
C ILE A 19 -6.31 0.43 -28.57
N CYS A 20 -6.18 -0.15 -27.38
CA CYS A 20 -7.14 -1.12 -26.86
C CYS A 20 -8.56 -0.54 -26.76
N GLN A 21 -8.69 0.70 -26.28
CA GLN A 21 -9.99 1.38 -26.20
C GLN A 21 -10.59 1.66 -27.58
N GLN A 22 -9.77 2.07 -28.54
CA GLN A 22 -10.21 2.33 -29.90
C GLN A 22 -10.70 1.05 -30.58
N GLU A 23 -9.96 -0.05 -30.45
CA GLU A 23 -10.35 -1.35 -31.02
C GLU A 23 -11.58 -1.92 -30.33
N TYR A 24 -11.70 -1.76 -29.01
CA TYR A 24 -12.94 -2.11 -28.30
C TYR A 24 -14.16 -1.36 -28.83
N LYS A 25 -14.03 -0.05 -29.12
CA LYS A 25 -15.10 0.74 -29.74
C LYS A 25 -15.40 0.28 -31.15
N ARG A 26 -14.41 -0.12 -31.94
CA ARG A 26 -14.61 -0.66 -33.30
C ARG A 26 -15.41 -1.95 -33.28
N MET A 27 -14.99 -2.91 -32.44
CA MET A 27 -15.65 -4.22 -32.31
C MET A 27 -17.08 -4.10 -31.73
N LYS A 28 -17.34 -3.11 -30.87
CA LYS A 28 -18.70 -2.82 -30.41
C LYS A 28 -19.63 -2.29 -31.50
N ARG A 29 -19.11 -1.55 -32.49
CA ARG A 29 -19.92 -0.99 -33.57
C ARG A 29 -20.21 -2.01 -34.66
N ASP A 30 -19.25 -2.90 -34.92
CA ASP A 30 -19.36 -3.95 -35.93
C ASP A 30 -19.03 -5.30 -35.27
N PRO A 31 -20.05 -6.05 -34.81
CA PRO A 31 -19.86 -7.34 -34.13
C PRO A 31 -19.25 -8.42 -35.02
N ASP A 32 -19.37 -8.29 -36.35
CA ASP A 32 -18.84 -9.24 -37.32
C ASP A 32 -17.40 -8.88 -37.76
N LEU A 33 -16.84 -7.80 -37.19
CA LEU A 33 -15.49 -7.34 -37.45
C LEU A 33 -14.48 -8.41 -37.00
N LYS A 34 -13.93 -9.15 -37.96
CA LYS A 34 -12.92 -10.17 -37.68
C LYS A 34 -11.57 -9.51 -37.34
N PRO A 35 -10.84 -10.02 -36.35
CA PRO A 35 -9.48 -9.58 -36.08
C PRO A 35 -8.62 -9.84 -37.32
N ASN A 36 -7.85 -8.82 -37.73
CA ASN A 36 -6.94 -8.95 -38.86
C ASN A 36 -5.80 -9.90 -38.47
N GLN A 37 -5.84 -11.15 -38.94
CA GLN A 37 -4.87 -12.18 -38.55
C GLN A 37 -3.46 -11.93 -39.11
N ASN A 38 -3.27 -10.95 -39.99
CA ASN A 38 -1.96 -10.65 -40.59
C ASN A 38 -0.93 -10.15 -39.55
N ILE A 39 -1.40 -9.61 -38.43
CA ILE A 39 -0.58 -9.11 -37.31
C ILE A 39 -0.46 -10.12 -36.16
N LEU A 40 -1.45 -11.01 -36.02
CA LEU A 40 -1.42 -12.09 -35.03
C LEU A 40 -0.66 -13.28 -35.62
N LYS A 41 0.67 -13.20 -35.62
CA LYS A 41 1.46 -14.44 -35.68
C LYS A 41 0.97 -15.31 -34.53
N THR A 42 0.60 -16.54 -34.82
CA THR A 42 0.26 -17.58 -33.82
C THR A 42 1.49 -17.85 -32.96
N GLN A 43 1.78 -16.93 -32.05
CA GLN A 43 2.61 -17.24 -30.90
C GLN A 43 1.77 -18.26 -30.14
N SER A 44 2.25 -19.50 -30.10
CA SER A 44 1.77 -20.52 -29.16
C SER A 44 1.55 -19.85 -27.82
N ASP A 45 0.48 -20.19 -27.10
CA ASP A 45 0.23 -19.76 -25.71
C ASP A 45 1.45 -20.08 -24.84
N LYS A 46 2.44 -19.19 -24.86
CA LYS A 46 3.63 -19.30 -24.05
C LYS A 46 3.24 -18.70 -22.72
N PRO A 47 3.45 -19.43 -21.61
CA PRO A 47 3.25 -18.87 -20.28
C PRO A 47 3.96 -17.53 -20.18
N ARG A 48 3.23 -16.50 -19.72
CA ARG A 48 3.82 -15.17 -19.51
C ARG A 48 5.00 -15.32 -18.54
N PRO A 49 6.20 -14.82 -18.88
CA PRO A 49 7.36 -14.97 -18.01
C PRO A 49 7.11 -14.28 -16.66
N ILE A 50 7.32 -15.03 -15.58
CA ILE A 50 7.04 -14.62 -14.19
C ILE A 50 7.77 -13.33 -13.82
N HIS A 51 8.95 -13.09 -14.42
CA HIS A 51 9.77 -11.89 -14.20
C HIS A 51 9.16 -10.58 -14.69
N SER A 52 8.00 -10.61 -15.38
CA SER A 52 7.28 -9.40 -15.81
C SER A 52 6.33 -8.83 -14.76
N ARG A 53 6.11 -9.54 -13.64
CA ARG A 53 5.20 -9.14 -12.56
C ARG A 53 5.92 -8.34 -11.49
N ILE A 54 5.23 -7.35 -10.95
CA ILE A 54 5.71 -6.56 -9.81
C ILE A 54 5.31 -7.31 -8.54
N GLN A 55 6.29 -7.57 -7.68
CA GLN A 55 6.05 -8.05 -6.33
C GLN A 55 5.83 -6.87 -5.39
N VAL A 56 4.63 -6.75 -4.84
CA VAL A 56 4.28 -5.74 -3.84
C VAL A 56 4.31 -6.40 -2.47
N ASN A 57 5.12 -5.85 -1.56
CA ASN A 57 5.22 -6.31 -0.19
C ASN A 57 4.62 -5.25 0.73
N GLU A 58 3.53 -5.58 1.41
CA GLU A 58 2.90 -4.74 2.42
C GLU A 58 3.29 -5.23 3.81
N LYS A 59 3.83 -4.33 4.63
CA LYS A 59 4.12 -4.58 6.03
C LYS A 59 3.14 -3.80 6.87
N THR A 60 2.29 -4.51 7.60
CA THR A 60 1.41 -3.89 8.61
C THR A 60 2.07 -4.05 9.98
N GLU A 61 2.29 -2.92 10.64
CA GLU A 61 2.69 -2.87 12.04
C GLU A 61 1.58 -2.23 12.86
N ASP A 62 1.31 -2.81 14.04
CA ASP A 62 0.34 -2.25 14.97
C ASP A 62 0.98 -1.03 15.64
N VAL A 63 0.82 0.15 15.05
CA VAL A 63 1.26 1.41 15.66
C VAL A 63 0.26 1.77 16.76
N PRO A 64 0.66 1.84 18.04
CA PRO A 64 -0.22 2.35 19.07
C PRO A 64 -0.54 3.80 18.76
N ILE A 65 -1.82 4.10 18.54
CA ILE A 65 -2.30 5.48 18.41
C ILE A 65 -2.20 6.08 19.81
N ALA A 66 -1.07 6.75 20.09
CA ALA A 66 -0.93 7.56 21.28
C ALA A 66 -1.86 8.77 21.13
N CYS A 67 -3.03 8.70 21.78
CA CYS A 67 -3.82 9.90 22.00
C CYS A 67 -3.17 10.63 23.18
N ASP A 68 -2.38 11.66 22.90
CA ASP A 68 -1.85 12.57 23.93
C ASP A 68 -3.00 13.19 24.78
N ASP A 69 -4.25 13.15 24.27
CA ASP A 69 -5.45 13.73 24.88
C ASP A 69 -6.55 12.72 25.29
N ASN A 70 -6.28 11.41 25.41
CA ASN A 70 -7.29 10.46 25.94
C ASN A 70 -6.95 9.90 27.34
N PRO A 71 -7.26 10.64 28.42
CA PRO A 71 -7.03 10.19 29.79
C PRO A 71 -7.88 8.98 30.21
N ALA A 72 -8.83 8.51 29.39
CA ALA A 72 -9.70 7.38 29.73
C ALA A 72 -9.01 6.01 29.63
N LEU A 73 -7.87 5.91 28.94
CA LEU A 73 -7.09 4.66 28.82
C LEU A 73 -6.04 4.47 29.93
N LEU A 74 -5.89 5.46 30.83
CA LEU A 74 -5.07 5.30 32.02
C LEU A 74 -5.83 4.46 33.05
N MET A 75 -5.74 3.13 32.94
CA MET A 75 -6.11 2.25 34.05
C MET A 75 -5.29 2.66 35.29
N LYS A 76 -5.97 3.22 36.30
CA LYS A 76 -5.34 3.59 37.57
C LYS A 76 -4.91 2.32 38.30
N VAL A 77 -3.64 1.97 38.18
CA VAL A 77 -3.02 0.94 39.02
C VAL A 77 -2.82 1.55 40.42
N PRO A 78 -3.16 0.86 41.51
CA PRO A 78 -2.96 1.39 42.85
C PRO A 78 -1.46 1.57 43.14
N ILE A 79 -1.00 2.81 43.15
CA ILE A 79 0.35 3.17 43.57
C ILE A 79 0.35 3.13 45.09
N LYS A 80 1.05 2.16 45.69
CA LYS A 80 1.37 2.22 47.12
C LYS A 80 2.39 3.33 47.31
N TYR A 81 1.91 4.50 47.73
CA TYR A 81 2.78 5.59 48.15
C TYR A 81 3.49 5.20 49.45
N THR A 82 4.79 4.93 49.38
CA THR A 82 5.66 5.09 50.55
C THR A 82 6.04 6.56 50.61
N SER A 83 5.48 7.25 51.59
CA SER A 83 5.87 8.60 51.99
C SER A 83 7.35 8.58 52.39
N ASP A 84 8.18 9.35 51.70
CA ASP A 84 8.98 10.42 52.30
C ASP A 84 10.21 10.76 51.45
N LYS A 85 10.26 12.04 51.06
CA LYS A 85 11.40 12.79 50.50
C LYS A 85 11.65 12.38 49.03
N GLN A 86 11.58 13.29 48.06
CA GLN A 86 12.58 14.34 47.91
C GLN A 86 12.02 15.63 47.28
N GLN A 87 12.28 16.71 48.00
CA GLN A 87 12.60 18.08 47.56
C GLN A 87 12.67 18.34 46.04
N TYR A 88 11.78 19.21 45.56
CA TYR A 88 11.98 19.93 44.29
C TYR A 88 13.14 20.91 44.43
N PHE A 89 14.06 20.90 43.48
CA PHE A 89 14.92 22.04 43.18
C PHE A 89 14.63 22.51 41.76
N SER A 90 14.34 23.80 41.62
CA SER A 90 14.09 24.48 40.36
C SER A 90 15.36 24.54 39.52
N LEU A 91 15.28 24.08 38.26
CA LEU A 91 16.29 24.36 37.26
C LEU A 91 16.09 25.81 36.79
N SER A 92 17.01 26.70 37.16
CA SER A 92 17.10 28.03 36.56
C SER A 92 18.04 27.98 35.36
N ASP A 93 17.49 28.15 34.16
CA ASP A 93 18.25 28.55 32.97
C ASP A 93 18.42 30.07 32.97
N SER A 94 19.67 30.54 32.87
CA SER A 94 19.97 31.85 32.30
C SER A 94 21.41 31.92 31.81
N ASN A 95 21.51 31.94 30.48
CA ASN A 95 22.63 32.45 29.69
C ASN A 95 23.15 33.79 30.22
N LYS A 96 24.46 33.93 30.43
CA LYS A 96 25.36 34.83 29.68
C LYS A 96 26.82 34.66 30.11
#